data_AF-A0AAU5WN52-F1
#
_entry.id   AF-A0AAU5WN52-F1
#
_cell.length_a   1.000
_cell.length_b   1.000
_cell.length_c   1.000
_cell.angle_alpha   90.00
_cell.angle_beta   90.00
_cell.angle_gamma   90.00
#
_symmetry.space_group_name_H-M   'P 1'
#
loop_
_entity.id
_entity.type
_entity.pdbx_description
1 polymer ?
#
loop_
_entity_poly.entity_id
_entity_poly.type
_entity_poly.pdbx_seq_one_letter_code
_entity_poly.pdbx_strand_id
1 'polypeptide(L)'
;MTKGEFRLAYVPGVTPAKWAGVWAERVRDVPLRLVQLPAADVVPLLRKGDVDAAFVRLPVDREALHVIPLYLETTVVVVPKDHAVAAVEEVELADLADEDVFEPLDEVLTWGDRPGQPAFTRPENTADAIELVASGAGTLLLPQSLARLHHRRDLTYRTVTDAPQSQIGLAWLEAVTTDLMEELIGIVRGRTPNSSRGRNAQQQPIRKKPPRQRSTPKHRHQKRRRT
;
A
#
# COMPACT_ATOMS: atom_id res chain seq x y z
N MET A 1 -3.03 33.15 -11.69
CA MET A 1 -2.36 32.66 -10.47
C MET A 1 -1.97 31.22 -10.74
N THR A 2 -0.69 30.96 -10.96
CA THR A 2 -0.16 29.60 -11.11
C THR A 2 -0.57 28.82 -9.87
N LYS A 3 -1.40 27.79 -10.02
CA LYS A 3 -1.67 26.88 -8.91
C LYS A 3 -0.33 26.28 -8.50
N GLY A 4 0.00 26.33 -7.20
CA GLY A 4 1.22 25.73 -6.67
C GLY A 4 1.30 24.24 -6.96
N GLU A 5 2.48 23.64 -6.80
CA GLU A 5 2.66 22.18 -6.89
C GLU A 5 1.95 21.45 -5.75
N PHE A 6 1.60 20.17 -5.95
CA PHE A 6 1.14 19.27 -4.89
C PHE A 6 2.26 18.29 -4.55
N ARG A 7 2.77 18.32 -3.32
CA ARG A 7 3.90 17.53 -2.84
C ARG A 7 3.40 16.27 -2.16
N LEU A 8 3.70 15.12 -2.75
CA LEU A 8 3.35 13.81 -2.23
C LEU A 8 4.61 13.08 -1.78
N ALA A 9 4.75 12.96 -0.47
CA ALA A 9 5.81 12.16 0.14
C ALA A 9 5.52 10.66 0.00
N TYR A 10 6.57 9.85 -0.02
CA TYR A 10 6.44 8.40 0.05
C TYR A 10 7.66 7.75 0.68
N VAL A 11 7.43 6.72 1.48
CA VAL A 11 8.49 5.92 2.10
C VAL A 11 9.15 4.96 1.10
N PRO A 12 10.42 4.55 1.32
CA PRO A 12 11.07 3.49 0.56
C PRO A 12 10.19 2.23 0.43
N GLY A 13 10.25 1.58 -0.73
CA GLY A 13 9.44 0.41 -1.07
C GLY A 13 8.06 0.74 -1.69
N VAL A 14 7.53 1.95 -1.48
CA VAL A 14 6.29 2.38 -2.14
C VAL A 14 6.59 2.85 -3.57
N THR A 15 5.81 2.38 -4.54
CA THR A 15 5.90 2.81 -5.95
C THR A 15 4.72 3.71 -6.33
N PRO A 16 4.84 5.05 -6.25
CA PRO A 16 3.71 5.97 -6.47
C PRO A 16 3.38 6.19 -7.95
N ALA A 17 4.15 5.64 -8.88
CA ALA A 17 4.08 5.93 -10.32
C ALA A 17 2.66 5.77 -10.91
N LYS A 18 1.93 4.72 -10.50
CA LYS A 18 0.55 4.49 -10.95
C LYS A 18 -0.36 5.66 -10.58
N TRP A 19 -0.33 6.12 -9.33
CA TRP A 19 -1.18 7.22 -8.88
C TRP A 19 -0.73 8.56 -9.47
N ALA A 20 0.59 8.75 -9.62
CA ALA A 20 1.15 9.93 -10.27
C ALA A 20 0.71 10.06 -11.74
N GLY A 21 0.66 8.95 -12.49
CA GLY A 21 0.15 8.94 -13.86
C GLY A 21 -1.31 9.38 -13.94
N VAL A 22 -2.17 8.80 -13.09
CA VAL A 22 -3.59 9.18 -13.05
C VAL A 22 -3.77 10.63 -12.59
N TRP A 23 -2.95 11.12 -11.66
CA TRP A 23 -2.94 12.53 -11.27
C TRP A 23 -2.62 13.44 -12.44
N ALA A 24 -1.54 13.16 -13.19
CA ALA A 24 -1.13 13.97 -14.34
C ALA A 24 -2.22 14.04 -15.42
N GLU A 25 -3.01 12.97 -15.59
CA GLU A 25 -4.16 12.95 -16.50
C GLU A 25 -5.33 13.82 -16.02
N ARG A 26 -5.64 13.78 -14.71
CA ARG A 26 -6.84 14.41 -14.14
C ARG A 26 -6.64 15.85 -13.68
N VAL A 27 -5.46 16.16 -13.17
CA VAL A 27 -5.11 17.43 -12.53
C VAL A 27 -3.98 18.09 -13.31
N ARG A 28 -4.22 18.32 -14.61
CA ARG A 28 -3.21 18.80 -15.57
C ARG A 28 -2.56 20.14 -15.19
N ASP A 29 -3.29 20.99 -14.46
CA ASP A 29 -2.82 22.32 -14.08
C ASP A 29 -1.98 22.33 -12.79
N VAL A 30 -1.88 21.20 -12.08
CA VAL A 30 -1.14 21.09 -10.81
C VAL A 30 -0.14 19.94 -10.90
N PRO A 31 1.16 20.22 -11.00
CA PRO A 31 2.16 19.16 -11.01
C PRO A 31 2.18 18.41 -9.67
N LEU A 32 2.32 17.09 -9.74
CA LEU A 32 2.54 16.24 -8.56
C LEU A 32 4.05 16.08 -8.34
N ARG A 33 4.58 16.69 -7.28
CA ARG A 33 5.98 16.52 -6.87
C ARG A 33 6.10 15.33 -5.93
N LEU A 34 6.77 14.29 -6.39
CA LEU A 34 7.05 13.10 -5.58
C LEU A 34 8.33 13.32 -4.77
N VAL A 35 8.26 13.07 -3.45
CA VAL A 35 9.41 13.23 -2.55
C VAL A 35 9.61 11.92 -1.77
N GLN A 36 10.69 11.20 -2.03
CA GLN A 36 11.01 10.00 -1.23
C GLN A 36 11.67 10.44 0.07
N LEU A 37 11.20 9.91 1.20
CA LEU A 37 11.68 10.28 2.53
C LEU A 37 11.82 9.04 3.43
N PRO A 38 12.80 8.98 4.34
CA PRO A 38 12.84 7.98 5.40
C PRO A 38 11.53 7.94 6.18
N ALA A 39 11.12 6.76 6.65
CA ALA A 39 9.83 6.59 7.32
C ALA A 39 9.67 7.51 8.56
N ALA A 40 10.75 7.71 9.30
CA ALA A 40 10.79 8.58 10.48
C ALA A 40 10.54 10.07 10.16
N ASP A 41 10.87 10.52 8.95
CA ASP A 41 10.83 11.94 8.59
C ASP A 41 9.47 12.39 8.05
N VAL A 42 8.65 11.44 7.56
CA VAL A 42 7.40 11.76 6.85
C VAL A 42 6.39 12.49 7.73
N VAL A 43 6.10 11.98 8.93
CA VAL A 43 5.10 12.58 9.84
C VAL A 43 5.51 13.99 10.31
N PRO A 44 6.77 14.23 10.76
CA PRO A 44 7.24 15.57 11.06
C PRO A 44 7.09 16.56 9.90
N LEU A 45 7.39 16.15 8.66
CA LEU A 45 7.29 17.01 7.48
C LEU A 45 5.84 17.27 7.06
N LEU A 46 4.94 16.29 7.22
CA LEU A 46 3.50 16.49 7.07
C LEU A 46 3.01 17.55 8.06
N ARG A 47 3.39 17.46 9.33
CA ARG A 47 2.97 18.39 10.39
C ARG A 47 3.45 19.82 10.16
N LYS A 48 4.62 20.00 9.56
CA LYS A 48 5.16 21.30 9.16
C LYS A 48 4.49 21.88 7.91
N GLY A 49 3.75 21.07 7.14
CA GLY A 49 3.22 21.46 5.84
C GLY A 49 4.30 21.51 4.74
N ASP A 50 5.42 20.82 4.94
CA ASP A 50 6.50 20.71 3.95
C ASP A 50 6.14 19.72 2.81
N VAL A 51 5.16 18.86 3.06
CA VAL A 51 4.49 18.00 2.08
C VAL A 51 2.98 18.02 2.32
N ASP A 52 2.19 17.84 1.27
CA ASP A 52 0.74 18.03 1.32
C ASP A 52 0.01 16.72 1.67
N ALA A 53 0.57 15.58 1.27
CA ALA A 53 0.13 14.24 1.66
C ALA A 53 1.32 13.26 1.62
N ALA A 54 1.16 12.08 2.22
CA ALA A 54 2.21 11.06 2.20
C ALA A 54 1.70 9.63 2.17
N PHE A 55 2.43 8.75 1.47
CA PHE A 55 2.35 7.31 1.71
C PHE A 55 3.26 6.92 2.86
N VAL A 56 2.67 6.49 3.97
CA VAL A 56 3.34 6.14 5.23
C VAL A 56 3.27 4.64 5.49
N ARG A 57 4.24 4.12 6.26
CA ARG A 57 4.13 2.81 6.91
C ARG A 57 3.45 2.96 8.25
N LEU A 58 2.45 2.14 8.51
CA LEU A 58 1.70 2.12 9.77
C LEU A 58 2.34 1.12 10.75
N PRO A 59 2.23 1.37 12.06
CA PRO A 59 1.52 2.49 12.69
C PRO A 59 2.28 3.82 12.57
N VAL A 60 1.52 4.92 12.54
CA VAL A 60 2.04 6.27 12.74
C VAL A 60 1.24 6.96 13.84
N ASP A 61 1.85 7.92 14.52
CA ASP A 61 1.13 8.85 15.37
C ASP A 61 0.12 9.65 14.54
N ARG A 62 -1.16 9.52 14.89
CA ARG A 62 -2.28 10.11 14.15
C ARG A 62 -2.71 11.46 14.68
N GLU A 63 -2.02 12.04 15.67
CA GLU A 63 -2.36 13.37 16.16
C GLU A 63 -2.36 14.37 15.00
N ALA A 64 -3.53 15.00 14.79
CA ALA A 64 -3.84 15.93 13.70
C ALA A 64 -3.69 15.38 12.28
N LEU A 65 -3.68 14.05 12.10
CA LEU A 65 -3.60 13.39 10.79
C LEU A 65 -4.83 12.54 10.50
N HIS A 66 -5.39 12.74 9.31
CA HIS A 66 -6.21 11.72 8.69
C HIS A 66 -5.33 10.63 8.07
N VAL A 67 -5.74 9.38 8.22
CA VAL A 67 -5.03 8.22 7.68
C VAL A 67 -6.01 7.22 7.07
N ILE A 68 -5.79 6.84 5.81
CA ILE A 68 -6.51 5.76 5.13
C ILE A 68 -5.56 4.60 4.90
N PRO A 69 -5.80 3.41 5.49
CA PRO A 69 -5.05 2.20 5.15
C PRO A 69 -5.27 1.80 3.68
N LEU A 70 -4.21 1.37 3.00
CA LEU A 70 -4.25 1.03 1.57
C LEU A 70 -4.06 -0.47 1.33
N TYR A 71 -2.91 -1.01 1.72
CA TYR A 71 -2.58 -2.42 1.52
C TYR A 71 -1.59 -2.91 2.57
N LEU A 72 -1.56 -4.23 2.73
CA LEU A 72 -0.59 -4.95 3.55
C LEU A 72 0.56 -5.42 2.67
N GLU A 73 1.75 -5.46 3.26
CA GLU A 73 2.96 -5.97 2.64
C GLU A 73 3.41 -7.21 3.40
N THR A 74 3.63 -8.28 2.64
CA THR A 74 4.19 -9.54 3.15
C THR A 74 5.60 -9.33 3.67
N THR A 75 5.88 -9.90 4.83
CA THR A 75 7.23 -9.96 5.38
C THR A 75 8.00 -11.13 4.77
N VAL A 76 9.26 -10.88 4.44
CA VAL A 76 10.17 -11.86 3.89
C VAL A 76 11.47 -11.85 4.68
N VAL A 77 12.15 -13.00 4.71
CA VAL A 77 13.54 -13.09 5.15
C VAL A 77 14.45 -13.02 3.93
N VAL A 78 15.47 -12.16 3.99
CA VAL A 78 16.51 -12.02 2.98
C VAL A 78 17.75 -12.78 3.41
N VAL A 79 18.27 -13.61 2.51
CA VAL A 79 19.41 -14.50 2.74
C VAL A 79 20.29 -14.62 1.49
N PRO A 80 21.57 -15.02 1.61
CA PRO A 80 22.38 -15.49 0.48
C PRO A 80 21.70 -16.63 -0.29
N LYS A 81 21.97 -16.73 -1.59
CA LYS A 81 21.36 -17.78 -2.44
C LYS A 81 21.77 -19.22 -2.09
N ASP A 82 22.89 -19.39 -1.40
CA ASP A 82 23.41 -20.67 -0.91
C ASP A 82 22.99 -20.97 0.54
N HIS A 83 22.21 -20.09 1.16
CA HIS A 83 21.66 -20.30 2.50
C HIS A 83 20.60 -21.42 2.52
N ALA A 84 20.48 -22.16 3.65
CA ALA A 84 19.55 -23.29 3.78
C ALA A 84 18.08 -22.87 3.54
N VAL A 85 17.66 -21.71 4.06
CA VAL A 85 16.34 -21.10 3.82
C VAL A 85 16.02 -20.94 2.31
N ALA A 86 17.03 -20.75 1.45
CA ALA A 86 16.80 -20.61 0.01
C ALA A 86 16.26 -21.90 -0.64
N ALA A 87 16.34 -23.06 0.02
CA ALA A 87 15.89 -24.36 -0.49
C ALA A 87 14.36 -24.57 -0.45
N VAL A 88 13.63 -23.74 0.30
CA VAL A 88 12.15 -23.79 0.42
C VAL A 88 11.53 -22.51 -0.12
N GLU A 89 10.22 -22.48 -0.40
CA GLU A 89 9.54 -21.27 -0.91
C GLU A 89 9.04 -20.33 0.20
N GLU A 90 8.72 -20.91 1.36
CA GLU A 90 8.18 -20.23 2.53
C GLU A 90 8.80 -20.83 3.79
N VAL A 91 8.89 -20.02 4.85
CA VAL A 91 9.38 -20.41 6.19
C VAL A 91 8.48 -19.84 7.28
N GLU A 92 8.60 -20.38 8.48
CA GLU A 92 8.02 -19.82 9.70
C GLU A 92 9.11 -19.14 10.55
N LEU A 93 8.72 -18.28 11.50
CA LEU A 93 9.64 -17.62 12.42
C LEU A 93 10.47 -18.62 13.22
N ALA A 94 9.91 -19.80 13.52
CA ALA A 94 10.58 -20.88 14.23
C ALA A 94 11.76 -21.47 13.43
N ASP A 95 11.69 -21.46 12.10
CA ASP A 95 12.78 -21.94 11.23
C ASP A 95 14.01 -21.00 11.28
N LEU A 96 13.83 -19.77 11.80
CA LEU A 96 14.85 -18.75 11.92
C LEU A 96 15.40 -18.60 13.34
N ALA A 97 15.01 -19.48 14.29
CA ALA A 97 15.32 -19.33 15.71
C ALA A 97 16.83 -19.34 16.04
N ASP A 98 17.61 -20.03 15.22
CA ASP A 98 19.07 -20.15 15.36
C ASP A 98 19.85 -19.20 14.44
N GLU A 99 19.16 -18.40 13.62
CA GLU A 99 19.78 -17.47 12.69
C GLU A 99 20.18 -16.15 13.38
N ASP A 100 21.32 -15.59 13.01
CA ASP A 100 21.68 -14.22 13.37
C ASP A 100 20.83 -13.24 12.54
N VAL A 101 20.00 -12.44 13.20
CA VAL A 101 19.06 -11.50 12.56
C VAL A 101 19.53 -10.07 12.79
N PHE A 102 19.75 -9.33 11.69
CA PHE A 102 20.06 -7.91 11.75
C PHE A 102 18.83 -7.07 12.10
N GLU A 103 19.05 -6.06 12.96
CA GLU A 103 18.05 -5.06 13.33
C GLU A 103 18.57 -3.66 12.92
N PRO A 104 18.26 -3.20 11.69
CA PRO A 104 18.64 -1.86 11.27
C PRO A 104 17.86 -0.79 12.05
N LEU A 105 18.46 0.39 12.26
CA LEU A 105 17.82 1.47 13.02
C LEU A 105 16.57 2.05 12.35
N ASP A 106 16.40 1.83 11.05
CA ASP A 106 15.22 2.22 10.28
C ASP A 106 14.20 1.08 10.09
N GLU A 107 14.27 0.01 10.89
CA GLU A 107 13.34 -1.12 10.81
C GLU A 107 11.88 -0.66 10.92
N VAL A 108 11.04 -1.23 10.04
CA VAL A 108 9.63 -0.84 9.88
C VAL A 108 8.64 -1.93 10.30
N LEU A 109 9.13 -3.06 10.80
CA LEU A 109 8.30 -4.14 11.32
C LEU A 109 8.10 -3.94 12.82
N THR A 110 6.87 -4.14 13.28
CA THR A 110 6.57 -4.12 14.72
C THR A 110 6.48 -5.55 15.21
N TRP A 111 7.48 -5.96 15.98
CA TRP A 111 7.57 -7.30 16.54
C TRP A 111 6.83 -7.39 17.88
N GLY A 112 6.12 -8.50 18.08
CA GLY A 112 5.75 -8.94 19.43
C GLY A 112 6.96 -9.61 20.07
N ASP A 113 7.33 -10.76 19.52
CA ASP A 113 8.58 -11.46 19.81
C ASP A 113 9.44 -11.47 18.54
N ARG A 114 10.69 -10.99 18.63
CA ARG A 114 11.64 -10.98 17.50
C ARG A 114 12.17 -12.42 17.27
N PRO A 115 12.22 -12.92 16.03
CA PRO A 115 12.81 -14.22 15.73
C PRO A 115 14.33 -14.18 15.76
N GLY A 116 14.95 -15.36 15.88
CA GLY A 116 16.39 -15.54 15.77
C GLY A 116 17.19 -14.95 16.93
N GLN A 117 18.51 -14.96 16.76
CA GLN A 117 19.47 -14.35 17.67
C GLN A 117 19.81 -12.93 17.19
N PRO A 118 20.05 -11.96 18.09
CA PRO A 118 20.53 -10.66 17.67
C PRO A 118 21.90 -10.78 17.00
N ALA A 119 22.02 -10.28 15.77
CA ALA A 119 23.30 -10.21 15.09
C ALA A 119 24.31 -9.33 15.85
N PHE A 120 25.60 -9.49 15.54
CA PHE A 120 26.72 -8.82 16.23
C PHE A 120 26.72 -7.28 16.14
N THR A 121 25.88 -6.68 15.31
CA THR A 121 25.75 -5.23 15.14
C THR A 121 24.34 -4.84 14.73
N ARG A 122 24.01 -3.56 14.94
CA ARG A 122 22.78 -2.92 14.45
C ARG A 122 23.15 -1.92 13.35
N PRO A 123 22.85 -2.22 12.08
CA PRO A 123 23.17 -1.33 10.96
C PRO A 123 22.41 -0.01 11.03
N GLU A 124 22.98 1.07 10.49
CA GLU A 124 22.34 2.40 10.50
C GLU A 124 21.03 2.41 9.70
N ASN A 125 20.95 1.61 8.63
CA ASN A 125 19.78 1.54 7.77
C ASN A 125 19.64 0.17 7.09
N THR A 126 18.51 -0.04 6.44
CA THR A 126 18.16 -1.28 5.76
C THR A 126 19.14 -1.61 4.62
N ALA A 127 19.71 -0.61 3.93
CA ALA A 127 20.67 -0.85 2.86
C ALA A 127 21.99 -1.41 3.42
N ASP A 128 22.49 -0.87 4.53
CA ASP A 128 23.70 -1.36 5.20
C ASP A 128 23.49 -2.79 5.75
N ALA A 129 22.30 -3.08 6.28
CA ALA A 129 21.95 -4.44 6.69
C ALA A 129 21.97 -5.43 5.51
N ILE A 130 21.46 -5.02 4.34
CA ILE A 130 21.50 -5.85 3.12
C ILE A 130 22.94 -6.17 2.69
N GLU A 131 23.87 -5.23 2.82
CA GLU A 131 25.29 -5.49 2.52
C GLU A 131 25.90 -6.54 3.47
N LEU A 132 25.54 -6.52 4.76
CA LEU A 132 26.00 -7.51 5.72
C LEU A 132 25.38 -8.89 5.47
N VAL A 133 24.09 -8.97 5.13
CA VAL A 133 23.45 -10.22 4.70
C VAL A 133 24.16 -10.78 3.47
N ALA A 134 24.56 -9.93 2.50
CA ALA A 134 25.29 -10.37 1.32
C ALA A 134 26.69 -10.94 1.62
N SER A 135 27.31 -10.54 2.73
CA SER A 135 28.55 -11.17 3.21
C SER A 135 28.33 -12.53 3.89
N GLY A 136 27.08 -12.96 4.09
CA GLY A 136 26.74 -14.19 4.81
C GLY A 136 26.86 -14.05 6.33
N ALA A 137 26.84 -12.83 6.86
CA ALA A 137 27.05 -12.57 8.28
C ALA A 137 25.77 -12.63 9.13
N GLY A 138 24.65 -13.00 8.51
CA GLY A 138 23.34 -13.08 9.13
C GLY A 138 22.22 -12.92 8.10
N THR A 139 21.00 -12.77 8.60
CA THR A 139 19.75 -12.65 7.83
C THR A 139 19.02 -11.36 8.19
N LEU A 140 18.03 -10.97 7.39
CA LEU A 140 17.24 -9.77 7.63
C LEU A 140 15.78 -10.00 7.26
N LEU A 141 14.88 -9.70 8.20
CA LEU A 141 13.44 -9.71 7.94
C LEU A 141 12.95 -8.30 7.62
N LEU A 142 12.23 -8.16 6.51
CA LEU A 142 11.69 -6.88 6.06
C LEU A 142 10.48 -7.06 5.12
N PRO A 143 9.69 -6.00 4.86
CA PRO A 143 8.64 -6.04 3.86
C PRO A 143 9.19 -6.39 2.47
N GLN A 144 8.48 -7.23 1.71
CA GLN A 144 8.90 -7.67 0.38
C GLN A 144 9.20 -6.50 -0.58
N SER A 145 8.54 -5.35 -0.41
CA SER A 145 8.82 -4.16 -1.20
C SER A 145 10.23 -3.60 -0.97
N LEU A 146 10.75 -3.66 0.25
CA LEU A 146 12.13 -3.28 0.57
C LEU A 146 13.12 -4.32 0.04
N ALA A 147 12.78 -5.61 0.11
CA ALA A 147 13.59 -6.67 -0.50
C ALA A 147 13.78 -6.46 -2.01
N ARG A 148 12.69 -6.07 -2.69
CA ARG A 148 12.72 -5.73 -4.13
C ARG A 148 13.47 -4.43 -4.41
N LEU A 149 13.33 -3.43 -3.55
CA LEU A 149 14.05 -2.16 -3.67
C LEU A 149 15.58 -2.38 -3.61
N HIS A 150 16.03 -3.21 -2.67
CA HIS A 150 17.45 -3.54 -2.46
C HIS A 150 17.89 -4.83 -3.16
N HIS A 151 17.17 -5.24 -4.22
CA HIS A 151 17.47 -6.48 -4.92
C HIS A 151 18.90 -6.50 -5.48
N ARG A 152 19.59 -7.61 -5.24
CA ARG A 152 20.92 -7.91 -5.77
C ARG A 152 21.05 -9.39 -6.15
N ARG A 153 22.04 -9.72 -6.99
CA ARG A 153 22.12 -11.00 -7.71
C ARG A 153 22.51 -12.20 -6.84
N ASP A 154 23.17 -11.96 -5.73
CA ASP A 154 23.70 -12.93 -4.75
C ASP A 154 22.73 -13.17 -3.58
N LEU A 155 21.69 -12.36 -3.44
CA LEU A 155 20.64 -12.54 -2.44
C LEU A 155 19.36 -13.13 -3.04
N THR A 156 18.56 -13.74 -2.17
CA THR A 156 17.18 -14.14 -2.42
C THR A 156 16.34 -13.84 -1.18
N TYR A 157 15.01 -13.96 -1.31
CA TYR A 157 14.12 -13.85 -0.16
C TYR A 157 13.05 -14.95 -0.17
N ARG A 158 12.54 -15.29 1.02
CA ARG A 158 11.41 -16.22 1.24
C ARG A 158 10.34 -15.59 2.10
N THR A 159 9.09 -15.91 1.80
CA THR A 159 7.96 -15.45 2.60
C THR A 159 8.05 -16.05 3.99
N VAL A 160 7.83 -15.24 5.02
CA VAL A 160 7.67 -15.70 6.39
C VAL A 160 6.18 -15.68 6.72
N THR A 161 5.56 -16.85 6.88
CA THR A 161 4.09 -17.00 6.84
C THR A 161 3.39 -16.53 8.11
N ASP A 162 4.08 -16.61 9.24
CA ASP A 162 3.62 -16.24 10.58
C ASP A 162 4.26 -14.93 11.10
N ALA A 163 5.00 -14.22 10.25
CA ALA A 163 5.56 -12.91 10.58
C ALA A 163 4.51 -11.78 10.59
N PRO A 164 4.70 -10.71 11.39
CA PRO A 164 3.88 -9.52 11.32
C PRO A 164 3.97 -8.89 9.92
N GLN A 165 2.85 -8.39 9.41
CA GLN A 165 2.80 -7.67 8.13
C GLN A 165 3.06 -6.18 8.32
N SER A 166 3.67 -5.54 7.33
CA SER A 166 3.73 -4.07 7.26
C SER A 166 2.49 -3.54 6.55
N GLN A 167 2.04 -2.32 6.87
CA GLN A 167 0.85 -1.74 6.26
C GLN A 167 1.16 -0.35 5.69
N ILE A 168 0.78 -0.12 4.44
CA ILE A 168 0.88 1.20 3.81
C ILE A 168 -0.43 1.95 3.97
N GLY A 169 -0.34 3.23 4.34
CA GLY A 169 -1.47 4.16 4.43
C GLY A 169 -1.22 5.45 3.65
N LEU A 170 -2.29 6.15 3.28
CA LEU A 170 -2.24 7.55 2.86
C LEU A 170 -2.55 8.44 4.06
N ALA A 171 -1.65 9.37 4.38
CA ALA A 171 -1.78 10.32 5.49
C ALA A 171 -1.73 11.77 5.01
N TRP A 172 -2.49 12.65 5.67
CA TRP A 172 -2.48 14.10 5.45
C TRP A 172 -3.02 14.83 6.69
N LEU A 173 -2.76 16.13 6.81
CA LEU A 173 -3.26 16.95 7.91
C LEU A 173 -4.79 17.08 7.86
N GLU A 174 -5.47 16.93 8.99
CA GLU A 174 -6.94 17.04 9.07
C GLU A 174 -7.44 18.41 8.60
N ALA A 175 -6.70 19.46 8.95
CA ALA A 175 -6.98 20.84 8.55
C ALA A 175 -6.86 21.08 7.03
N VAL A 176 -6.29 20.14 6.27
CA VAL A 176 -6.01 20.27 4.83
C VAL A 176 -6.92 19.32 4.03
N THR A 177 -8.21 19.64 3.99
CA THR A 177 -9.22 18.96 3.15
C THR A 177 -9.54 19.81 1.92
N THR A 178 -8.56 19.91 1.02
CA THR A 178 -8.68 20.67 -0.24
C THR A 178 -9.30 19.83 -1.36
N ASP A 179 -9.81 20.48 -2.42
CA ASP A 179 -10.26 19.78 -3.64
C ASP A 179 -9.16 18.90 -4.25
N LEU A 180 -7.89 19.33 -4.13
CA LEU A 180 -6.73 18.57 -4.59
C LEU A 180 -6.53 17.29 -3.75
N MET A 181 -6.69 17.38 -2.44
CA MET A 181 -6.63 16.22 -1.55
C MET A 181 -7.77 15.23 -1.84
N GLU A 182 -8.98 15.73 -2.05
CA GLU A 182 -10.14 14.90 -2.43
C GLU A 182 -9.93 14.17 -3.76
N GLU A 183 -9.31 14.82 -4.75
CA GLU A 183 -8.94 14.19 -6.01
C GLU A 183 -7.85 13.12 -5.79
N LEU A 184 -6.82 13.38 -4.98
CA LEU A 184 -5.80 12.38 -4.63
C LEU A 184 -6.43 11.16 -3.96
N ILE A 185 -7.32 11.36 -2.99
CA ILE A 185 -8.09 10.27 -2.34
C ILE A 185 -8.89 9.51 -3.40
N GLY A 186 -9.47 10.21 -4.37
CA GLY A 186 -10.19 9.61 -5.49
C GLY A 186 -9.32 8.71 -6.35
N ILE A 187 -8.14 9.19 -6.70
CA ILE A 187 -7.14 8.44 -7.48
C ILE A 187 -6.66 7.21 -6.71
N VAL A 188 -6.31 7.38 -5.43
CA VAL A 188 -5.80 6.30 -4.59
C VAL A 188 -6.85 5.19 -4.39
N ARG A 189 -8.13 5.57 -4.23
CA ARG A 189 -9.26 4.63 -4.14
C ARG A 189 -9.72 4.08 -5.51
N GLY A 190 -9.08 4.47 -6.61
CA GLY A 190 -9.43 4.01 -7.95
C GLY A 190 -10.77 4.53 -8.48
N ARG A 191 -11.33 5.62 -7.94
CA ARG A 191 -12.55 6.26 -8.46
C ARG A 191 -12.29 6.70 -9.90
N THR A 192 -13.14 6.34 -10.86
CA THR A 192 -13.02 6.80 -12.26
C THR A 192 -13.43 8.28 -12.38
N PRO A 193 -12.96 9.03 -13.40
CA PRO A 193 -13.25 10.46 -13.55
C PRO A 193 -14.75 10.79 -13.62
N ASN A 194 -15.58 9.83 -14.07
CA ASN A 194 -17.04 9.96 -14.16
C ASN A 194 -17.80 9.55 -12.88
N SER A 195 -17.11 9.24 -11.78
CA SER A 195 -17.73 8.91 -10.50
C SER A 195 -18.16 10.18 -9.73
N SER A 196 -18.77 11.14 -10.41
CA SER A 196 -19.44 12.29 -9.80
C SER A 196 -20.86 11.94 -9.37
N ARG A 197 -21.05 10.86 -8.59
CA ARG A 197 -22.27 10.68 -7.80
C ARG A 197 -22.05 11.35 -6.45
N GLY A 198 -22.11 12.68 -6.43
CA GLY A 198 -22.00 13.47 -5.21
C GLY A 198 -22.16 14.98 -5.39
N ARG A 199 -21.83 15.53 -6.56
CA ARG A 199 -21.89 16.99 -6.79
C ARG A 199 -23.10 17.49 -7.60
N ASN A 200 -24.00 16.63 -8.07
CA ASN A 200 -25.22 17.02 -8.81
C ASN A 200 -26.43 16.09 -8.54
N ALA A 201 -26.77 15.88 -7.27
CA ALA A 201 -27.98 15.12 -6.88
C ALA A 201 -29.22 15.99 -6.65
N GLN A 202 -29.19 17.27 -7.04
CA GLN A 202 -30.37 18.12 -7.11
C GLN A 202 -30.70 18.43 -8.56
N GLN A 203 -31.94 18.12 -8.93
CA GLN A 203 -32.56 18.28 -10.25
C GLN A 203 -32.39 17.10 -11.23
N GLN A 204 -33.07 15.99 -10.93
CA GLN A 204 -33.75 15.22 -11.99
C GLN A 204 -35.23 15.05 -11.62
N PRO A 205 -36.18 15.38 -12.52
CA PRO A 205 -37.60 15.24 -12.25
C PRO A 205 -37.99 13.76 -12.16
N ILE A 206 -38.82 13.43 -11.16
CA ILE A 206 -39.39 12.09 -10.97
C ILE A 206 -40.27 11.74 -12.20
N ARG A 207 -39.78 10.84 -13.07
CA ARG A 207 -40.62 10.23 -14.11
C ARG A 207 -41.52 9.17 -13.49
N LYS A 208 -42.83 9.44 -13.44
CA LYS A 208 -43.88 8.47 -13.08
C LYS A 208 -43.93 7.32 -14.09
N LYS A 209 -43.96 6.08 -13.60
CA LYS A 209 -44.18 4.87 -14.43
C LYS A 209 -45.65 4.76 -14.87
N PRO A 210 -45.96 4.30 -16.10
CA PRO A 210 -47.33 4.02 -16.51
C PRO A 210 -47.81 2.65 -15.97
N PRO A 211 -49.14 2.45 -15.81
CA PRO A 211 -49.68 1.27 -15.14
C PRO A 211 -49.66 0.02 -16.05
N ARG A 212 -49.35 -1.14 -15.45
CA ARG A 212 -49.37 -2.46 -16.11
C ARG A 212 -50.81 -2.91 -16.37
N GLN A 213 -51.15 -3.17 -17.63
CA GLN A 213 -52.37 -3.90 -18.03
C GLN A 213 -52.24 -5.40 -17.71
N ARG A 214 -53.26 -5.96 -17.08
CA ARG A 214 -53.45 -7.41 -16.88
C ARG A 214 -54.12 -8.00 -18.13
N SER A 215 -53.55 -9.07 -18.69
CA SER A 215 -54.23 -9.92 -19.67
C SER A 215 -54.45 -11.32 -19.10
N THR A 216 -55.70 -11.77 -19.16
CA THR A 216 -56.24 -13.05 -18.68
C THR A 216 -55.92 -14.23 -19.62
N PRO A 217 -55.93 -15.49 -19.12
CA PRO A 217 -55.60 -16.66 -19.93
C PRO A 217 -56.83 -17.22 -20.67
N LYS A 218 -56.63 -17.70 -21.92
CA LYS A 218 -57.64 -18.50 -22.65
C LYS A 218 -57.10 -19.88 -23.04
N HIS A 219 -57.96 -20.86 -22.77
CA HIS A 219 -57.91 -22.30 -23.04
C HIS A 219 -57.32 -22.72 -24.41
N ARG A 220 -56.65 -23.88 -24.42
CA ARG A 220 -56.49 -24.71 -25.63
C ARG A 220 -56.84 -26.18 -25.33
N HIS A 221 -57.88 -26.67 -25.99
CA HIS A 221 -58.36 -28.05 -25.92
C HIS A 221 -57.63 -28.96 -26.93
N GLN A 222 -57.59 -30.24 -26.59
CA GLN A 222 -56.96 -31.41 -27.23
C GLN A 222 -57.36 -31.69 -28.69
N LYS A 223 -56.46 -32.39 -29.41
CA LYS A 223 -56.72 -33.68 -30.12
C LYS A 223 -55.39 -34.24 -30.65
N ARG A 224 -54.96 -35.43 -30.20
CA ARG A 224 -55.12 -36.79 -30.78
C ARG A 224 -54.26 -37.09 -32.01
N ARG A 225 -53.44 -38.16 -31.90
CA ARG A 225 -53.23 -39.28 -32.85
C ARG A 225 -52.41 -40.35 -32.09
N ARG A 226 -53.01 -41.46 -31.64
CA ARG A 226 -53.33 -42.75 -32.29
C ARG A 226 -52.10 -43.49 -32.86
N THR A 227 -51.86 -44.65 -32.21
CA THR A 227 -51.21 -45.91 -32.63
C THR A 227 -49.78 -45.85 -33.11
#